data_AF-A0A354QRP2-F1
#
_entry.id   AF-A0A354QRP2-F1
#
_cell.length_a   1.000
_cell.length_b   1.000
_cell.length_c   1.000
_cell.angle_alpha   90.00
_cell.angle_beta   90.00
_cell.angle_gamma   90.00
#
_symmetry.space_group_name_H-M   'P 1'
#
loop_
_entity.id
_entity.type
_entity.pdbx_description
1 polymer ?
#
loop_
_entity_poly.entity_id
_entity_poly.type
_entity_poly.pdbx_seq_one_letter_code
_entity_poly.pdbx_strand_id
1 'polypeptide(L)'
;AYGKYILDFQLLSDAYSYGASNWFQLEIEDNYVVNISETEKYIQFVDETIEAKYKYDEYANRNKEIDSNMFGKIKKAFFQDTKVDFNSLIYFLSMFSSNGHILKLKQQKLLIVQGNVVTGKIENLAKYFEDNSDYSIENFYGILKFLAIDKERISANGVIPIWEKKKRDNKFSAKPIVVSYENIIFSPVILDRLEKDWTDGILNFILPYDIGMQNTLNVINNWKKFYEKQIVQNLRELFEGGRYVTYVEQELYKLDTKGNHPRDLGDYDLIVIDNKLKEVSLFEVKYMRLSQTMKDSMGDQKDYFFGKKAKGLKFKRRVEYFEKNLDVICNNINLDGKYTLKSYFLTNKIIKSSFVEFPFEIISFNEFKDN
;
A
#
# COMPACT_ATOMS: atom_id res chain seq x y z
N ALA A 1 24.36 -7.95 26.55
CA ALA A 1 25.26 -7.16 25.68
C ALA A 1 25.22 -7.65 24.23
N TYR A 2 25.72 -8.85 23.90
CA TYR A 2 25.79 -9.34 22.51
C TYR A 2 24.47 -9.36 21.74
N GLY A 3 23.35 -9.74 22.37
CA GLY A 3 22.04 -9.75 21.70
C GLY A 3 21.56 -8.36 21.26
N LYS A 4 21.86 -7.31 22.04
CA LYS A 4 21.57 -5.92 21.67
C LYS A 4 22.37 -5.52 20.44
N TYR A 5 23.68 -5.76 20.44
CA TYR A 5 24.54 -5.42 19.31
C TYR A 5 24.15 -6.16 18.01
N ILE A 6 23.78 -7.44 18.09
CA ILE A 6 23.31 -8.18 16.92
C ILE A 6 22.05 -7.51 16.33
N LEU A 7 21.08 -7.16 17.17
CA LEU A 7 19.85 -6.51 16.73
C LEU A 7 20.12 -5.11 16.17
N ASP A 8 20.92 -4.31 16.86
CA ASP A 8 21.21 -2.94 16.46
C ASP A 8 22.01 -2.88 15.14
N PHE A 9 23.02 -3.73 14.98
CA PHE A 9 23.79 -3.80 13.72
C PHE A 9 22.99 -4.42 12.58
N GLN A 10 22.08 -5.35 12.87
CA GLN A 10 21.18 -5.88 11.84
C GLN A 10 20.20 -4.80 11.37
N LEU A 11 19.64 -4.01 12.29
CA LEU A 11 18.76 -2.89 11.96
C LEU A 11 19.49 -1.81 11.15
N LEU A 12 20.73 -1.46 11.53
CA LEU A 12 21.58 -0.55 10.76
C LEU A 12 21.91 -1.09 9.37
N SER A 13 22.28 -2.37 9.28
CA SER A 13 22.58 -3.02 8.00
C SER A 13 21.38 -2.98 7.06
N ASP A 14 20.19 -3.30 7.58
CA ASP A 14 18.95 -3.26 6.81
C ASP A 14 18.65 -1.81 6.37
N ALA A 15 18.65 -0.85 7.31
CA ALA A 15 18.43 0.57 7.01
C ALA A 15 19.42 1.09 5.95
N TYR A 16 20.71 0.82 6.11
CA TYR A 16 21.75 1.22 5.17
C TYR A 16 21.55 0.58 3.79
N SER A 17 21.19 -0.71 3.74
CA SER A 17 20.89 -1.41 2.47
C SER A 17 19.69 -0.81 1.73
N TYR A 18 18.77 -0.17 2.47
CA TYR A 18 17.61 0.54 1.93
C TYR A 18 17.86 2.03 1.67
N GLY A 19 19.08 2.54 1.85
CA GLY A 19 19.46 3.92 1.57
C GLY A 19 19.34 4.88 2.76
N ALA A 20 18.96 4.38 3.94
CA ALA A 20 18.81 5.15 5.17
C ALA A 20 20.12 5.35 5.95
N SER A 21 21.19 5.71 5.23
CA SER A 21 22.53 5.92 5.81
C SER A 21 22.60 7.07 6.81
N ASN A 22 21.64 7.99 6.77
CA ASN A 22 21.66 9.25 7.52
C ASN A 22 20.69 9.25 8.71
N TRP A 23 20.01 8.14 8.96
CA TRP A 23 18.98 8.05 10.01
C TRP A 23 19.56 7.76 11.38
N PHE A 24 20.73 7.14 11.43
CA PHE A 24 21.35 6.69 12.66
C PHE A 24 22.77 7.23 12.77
N GLN A 25 23.16 7.59 13.99
CA GLN A 25 24.52 7.88 14.37
C GLN A 25 25.03 6.78 15.30
N LEU A 26 26.33 6.49 15.18
CA LEU A 26 27.02 5.52 16.02
C LEU A 26 28.02 6.27 16.89
N GLU A 27 27.90 6.08 18.19
CA GLU A 27 28.82 6.58 19.20
C GLU A 27 29.50 5.40 19.89
N ILE A 28 30.82 5.48 20.07
CA ILE A 28 31.56 4.55 20.91
C ILE A 28 31.93 5.31 22.18
N GLU A 29 31.27 4.97 23.27
CA GLU A 29 31.52 5.57 24.58
C GLU A 29 32.93 5.21 25.10
N ASP A 30 33.44 5.98 26.08
CA ASP A 30 34.76 5.76 26.70
C ASP A 30 34.91 4.36 27.34
N ASN A 31 33.80 3.72 27.69
CA ASN A 31 33.73 2.35 28.21
C ASN A 31 33.70 1.28 27.11
N TYR A 32 33.90 1.66 25.84
CA TYR A 32 33.81 0.82 24.63
C TYR A 32 32.42 0.24 24.35
N VAL A 33 31.36 0.80 24.93
CA VAL A 33 29.97 0.47 24.58
C VAL A 33 29.63 1.18 23.28
N VAL A 34 29.07 0.41 22.34
CA VAL A 34 28.54 0.95 21.08
C VAL A 34 27.11 1.39 21.33
N ASN A 35 26.85 2.69 21.18
CA ASN A 35 25.52 3.24 21.20
C ASN A 35 25.09 3.66 19.79
N ILE A 36 23.84 3.37 19.47
CA ILE A 36 23.24 3.68 18.17
C ILE A 36 21.99 4.48 18.48
N SER A 37 21.95 5.70 18.00
CA SER A 37 20.80 6.59 18.17
C SER A 37 20.36 7.14 16.82
N GLU A 38 19.12 7.62 16.77
CA GLU A 38 18.61 8.35 15.62
C GLU A 38 19.30 9.72 15.51
N THR A 39 19.41 10.25 14.30
CA THR A 39 19.96 11.60 14.06
C THR A 39 18.88 12.66 14.30
N GLU A 40 19.28 13.87 14.71
CA GLU A 40 18.34 15.00 14.89
C GLU A 40 17.54 15.28 13.61
N LYS A 41 18.19 15.17 12.44
CA LYS A 41 17.53 15.31 11.13
C LYS A 41 16.43 14.26 10.91
N TYR A 42 16.65 13.02 11.35
CA TYR A 42 15.63 11.97 11.27
C TYR A 42 14.47 12.23 12.24
N ILE A 43 14.77 12.62 13.48
CA ILE A 43 13.76 12.92 14.49
C ILE A 43 12.87 14.07 13.99
N GLN A 44 13.47 15.18 13.53
CA GLN A 44 12.72 16.30 12.96
C GLN A 44 11.84 15.86 11.77
N PHE A 45 12.37 15.04 10.86
CA PHE A 45 11.61 14.50 9.73
C PHE A 45 10.40 13.65 10.18
N VAL A 46 10.59 12.82 11.22
CA VAL A 46 9.53 11.99 11.80
C VAL A 46 8.47 12.87 12.44
N ASP A 47 8.87 13.86 13.24
CA ASP A 47 7.98 14.79 13.93
C ASP A 47 7.14 15.60 12.94
N GLU A 48 7.76 16.19 11.91
CA GLU A 48 7.05 16.90 10.83
C GLU A 48 6.04 15.99 10.10
N THR A 49 6.40 14.72 9.88
CA THR A 49 5.50 13.75 9.25
C THR A 49 4.33 13.38 10.17
N ILE A 50 4.56 13.27 11.48
CA ILE A 50 3.53 12.98 12.48
C ILE A 50 2.57 14.17 12.60
N GLU A 51 3.09 15.40 12.71
CA GLU A 51 2.28 16.61 12.78
C GLU A 51 1.39 16.76 11.54
N ALA A 52 1.95 16.55 10.35
CA ALA A 52 1.18 16.58 9.11
C ALA A 52 0.03 15.55 9.12
N LYS A 53 0.27 14.34 9.64
CA LYS A 53 -0.76 13.29 9.77
C LYS A 53 -1.89 13.68 10.71
N TYR A 54 -1.57 14.33 11.83
CA TYR A 54 -2.59 14.83 12.75
C TYR A 54 -3.38 16.00 12.18
N LYS A 55 -2.78 16.80 11.29
CA LYS A 55 -3.40 18.00 10.74
C LYS A 55 -4.27 17.75 9.52
N TYR A 56 -3.80 16.96 8.54
CA TYR A 56 -4.38 16.96 7.20
C TYR A 56 -5.15 15.68 6.82
N ASP A 57 -5.12 14.62 7.63
CA ASP A 57 -5.67 13.29 7.30
C ASP A 57 -5.19 12.73 5.93
N GLU A 58 -5.50 11.47 5.63
CA GLU A 58 -5.24 10.90 4.29
C GLU A 58 -6.40 11.18 3.31
N TYR A 59 -6.11 11.11 2.01
CA TYR A 59 -7.12 11.26 0.97
C TYR A 59 -8.16 10.14 1.06
N ALA A 60 -9.40 10.51 1.42
CA ALA A 60 -10.49 9.57 1.70
C ALA A 60 -11.61 9.57 0.64
N ASN A 61 -11.49 10.34 -0.45
CA ASN A 61 -12.57 10.42 -1.43
C ASN A 61 -12.71 9.11 -2.22
N ARG A 62 -13.76 8.36 -1.90
CA ARG A 62 -14.11 7.06 -2.47
C ARG A 62 -15.55 7.04 -2.95
N ASN A 63 -15.77 6.40 -4.09
CA ASN A 63 -17.11 6.22 -4.64
C ASN A 63 -17.67 4.86 -4.19
N LYS A 64 -18.70 4.88 -3.33
CA LYS A 64 -19.33 3.68 -2.76
C LYS A 64 -19.91 2.74 -3.81
N GLU A 65 -20.46 3.28 -4.90
CA GLU A 65 -21.05 2.48 -5.98
C GLU A 65 -19.96 1.76 -6.76
N ILE A 66 -18.88 2.47 -7.14
CA ILE A 66 -17.72 1.89 -7.80
C ILE A 66 -17.07 0.83 -6.91
N ASP A 67 -16.89 1.13 -5.64
CA ASP A 67 -16.31 0.20 -4.67
C ASP A 67 -17.15 -1.07 -4.55
N SER A 68 -18.47 -0.95 -4.41
CA SER A 68 -19.39 -2.09 -4.36
C SER A 68 -19.34 -2.92 -5.64
N ASN A 69 -19.35 -2.28 -6.81
CA ASN A 69 -19.26 -2.95 -8.10
C ASN A 69 -17.94 -3.73 -8.25
N MET A 70 -16.82 -3.10 -7.92
CA MET A 70 -15.50 -3.72 -8.02
C MET A 70 -15.34 -4.86 -7.00
N PHE A 71 -15.85 -4.69 -5.79
CA PHE A 71 -15.85 -5.76 -4.79
C PHE A 71 -16.69 -6.96 -5.26
N GLY A 72 -17.83 -6.74 -5.91
CA GLY A 72 -18.60 -7.80 -6.55
C GLY A 72 -17.81 -8.55 -7.64
N LYS A 73 -17.02 -7.85 -8.45
CA LYS A 73 -16.12 -8.46 -9.44
C LYS A 73 -14.99 -9.25 -8.79
N ILE A 74 -14.45 -8.74 -7.67
CA ILE A 74 -13.42 -9.42 -6.88
C ILE A 74 -13.93 -10.76 -6.37
N LYS A 75 -15.15 -10.84 -5.81
CA LYS A 75 -15.72 -12.12 -5.34
C LYS A 75 -15.76 -13.17 -6.45
N LYS A 76 -16.16 -12.77 -7.67
CA LYS A 76 -16.20 -13.66 -8.84
C LYS A 76 -14.79 -14.09 -9.28
N ALA A 77 -13.85 -13.15 -9.35
CA ALA A 77 -12.46 -13.45 -9.72
C ALA A 77 -11.75 -14.33 -8.67
N PHE A 78 -12.01 -14.08 -7.39
CA PHE A 78 -11.53 -14.88 -6.27
C PHE A 78 -12.02 -16.33 -6.39
N PHE A 79 -13.31 -16.53 -6.69
CA PHE A 79 -13.84 -17.87 -6.93
C PHE A 79 -13.20 -18.55 -8.14
N GLN A 80 -12.89 -17.82 -9.21
CA GLN A 80 -12.19 -18.39 -10.38
C GLN A 80 -10.79 -18.88 -10.00
N ASP A 81 -10.06 -18.08 -9.22
CA ASP A 81 -8.69 -18.37 -8.76
C ASP A 81 -8.64 -19.53 -7.76
N THR A 82 -9.58 -19.57 -6.81
CA THR A 82 -9.47 -20.44 -5.61
C THR A 82 -10.48 -21.58 -5.56
N LYS A 83 -11.58 -21.49 -6.31
CA LYS A 83 -12.79 -22.32 -6.17
C LYS A 83 -13.47 -22.23 -4.80
N VAL A 84 -13.18 -21.19 -4.02
CA VAL A 84 -13.81 -20.89 -2.73
C VAL A 84 -14.72 -19.67 -2.89
N ASP A 85 -15.95 -19.75 -2.38
CA ASP A 85 -16.82 -18.59 -2.32
C ASP A 85 -16.27 -17.57 -1.30
N PHE A 86 -16.18 -16.31 -1.72
CA PHE A 86 -15.55 -15.29 -0.89
C PHE A 86 -16.38 -14.98 0.37
N ASN A 87 -17.71 -14.98 0.29
CA ASN A 87 -18.53 -14.66 1.45
C ASN A 87 -18.50 -15.80 2.47
N SER A 88 -18.51 -17.05 2.02
CA SER A 88 -18.38 -18.21 2.89
C SER A 88 -17.01 -18.23 3.58
N LEU A 89 -15.93 -17.86 2.89
CA LEU A 89 -14.60 -17.67 3.49
C LEU A 89 -14.63 -16.62 4.60
N ILE A 90 -15.13 -15.40 4.33
CA ILE A 90 -15.17 -14.34 5.34
C ILE A 90 -16.03 -14.74 6.53
N TYR A 91 -17.18 -15.37 6.27
CA TYR A 91 -18.06 -15.86 7.33
C TYR A 91 -17.37 -16.93 8.19
N PHE A 92 -16.66 -17.88 7.58
CA PHE A 92 -15.85 -18.87 8.30
C PHE A 92 -14.82 -18.20 9.21
N LEU A 93 -14.06 -17.23 8.69
CA LEU A 93 -13.03 -16.53 9.45
C LEU A 93 -13.65 -15.78 10.64
N SER A 94 -14.77 -15.10 10.42
CA SER A 94 -15.50 -14.34 11.44
C SER A 94 -16.09 -15.26 12.52
N MET A 95 -16.73 -16.37 12.12
CA MET A 95 -17.30 -17.34 13.05
C MET A 95 -16.24 -17.94 13.95
N PHE A 96 -15.13 -18.42 13.39
CA PHE A 96 -14.08 -19.12 14.16
C PHE A 96 -13.07 -18.17 14.82
N SER A 97 -13.13 -16.87 14.54
CA SER A 97 -12.40 -15.84 15.31
C SER A 97 -13.22 -15.28 16.48
N SER A 98 -14.54 -15.33 16.39
CA SER A 98 -15.46 -14.76 17.38
C SER A 98 -15.40 -15.47 18.73
N ASN A 99 -15.14 -14.68 19.78
CA ASN A 99 -15.15 -15.18 21.17
C ASN A 99 -16.49 -15.83 21.54
N GLY A 100 -17.62 -15.32 21.03
CA GLY A 100 -18.95 -15.86 21.32
C GLY A 100 -19.12 -17.30 20.80
N HIS A 101 -18.73 -17.55 19.55
CA HIS A 101 -18.77 -18.88 18.96
C HIS A 101 -17.79 -19.84 19.62
N ILE A 102 -16.56 -19.39 19.90
CA ILE A 102 -15.54 -20.19 20.60
C ILE A 102 -16.02 -20.62 21.98
N LEU A 103 -16.65 -19.72 22.75
CA LEU A 103 -17.21 -20.05 24.06
C LEU A 103 -18.36 -21.06 23.96
N LYS A 104 -19.28 -20.90 22.99
CA LYS A 104 -20.39 -21.84 22.75
C LYS A 104 -19.88 -23.25 22.41
N LEU A 105 -18.94 -23.34 21.47
CA LEU A 105 -18.32 -24.60 21.07
C LEU A 105 -17.54 -25.27 22.22
N LYS A 106 -16.84 -24.49 23.05
CA LYS A 106 -16.15 -24.98 24.26
C LYS A 106 -17.15 -25.55 25.28
N GLN A 107 -18.27 -24.86 25.52
CA GLN A 107 -19.34 -25.33 26.42
C GLN A 107 -19.96 -26.64 25.93
N GLN A 108 -20.13 -26.79 24.61
CA GLN A 108 -20.60 -28.02 23.96
C GLN A 108 -19.54 -29.13 23.92
N LYS A 109 -18.34 -28.90 24.47
CA LYS A 109 -17.20 -29.83 24.45
C LYS A 109 -16.74 -30.21 23.03
N LEU A 110 -17.00 -29.34 22.05
CA LEU A 110 -16.58 -29.52 20.66
C LEU A 110 -15.18 -28.96 20.39
N LEU A 111 -14.66 -28.15 21.32
CA LEU A 111 -13.33 -27.55 21.27
C LEU A 111 -12.54 -27.77 22.56
N ILE A 112 -11.22 -27.94 22.39
CA ILE A 112 -10.22 -27.77 23.44
C ILE A 112 -9.55 -26.41 23.21
N VAL A 113 -9.51 -25.56 24.25
CA VAL A 113 -8.94 -24.22 24.19
C VAL A 113 -7.77 -24.12 25.15
N GLN A 114 -6.58 -23.80 24.64
CA GLN A 114 -5.36 -23.58 25.40
C GLN A 114 -4.76 -22.23 25.00
N GLY A 115 -4.97 -21.21 25.83
CA GLY A 115 -4.64 -19.82 25.48
C GLY A 115 -5.37 -19.40 24.21
N ASN A 116 -4.61 -18.90 23.22
CA ASN A 116 -5.12 -18.49 21.90
C ASN A 116 -5.07 -19.60 20.85
N VAL A 117 -4.95 -20.87 21.27
CA VAL A 117 -4.95 -22.03 20.39
C VAL A 117 -6.18 -22.87 20.66
N VAL A 118 -6.87 -23.22 19.58
CA VAL A 118 -8.11 -23.98 19.59
C VAL A 118 -7.90 -25.26 18.79
N THR A 119 -8.36 -26.40 19.32
CA THR A 119 -8.36 -27.69 18.64
C THR A 119 -9.78 -28.26 18.64
N GLY A 120 -10.25 -28.72 17.49
CA GLY A 120 -11.56 -29.37 17.37
C GLY A 120 -11.60 -30.39 16.24
N LYS A 121 -12.54 -31.35 16.36
CA LYS A 121 -12.79 -32.33 15.31
C LYS A 121 -13.40 -31.66 14.09
N ILE A 122 -12.86 -31.99 12.91
CA ILE A 122 -13.28 -31.43 11.62
C ILE A 122 -14.77 -31.60 11.40
N GLU A 123 -15.30 -32.81 11.60
CA GLU A 123 -16.72 -33.12 11.37
C GLU A 123 -17.65 -32.29 12.26
N ASN A 124 -17.29 -32.12 13.54
CA ASN A 124 -18.07 -31.32 14.48
C ASN A 124 -18.10 -29.84 14.10
N LEU A 125 -16.96 -29.30 13.65
CA LEU A 125 -16.86 -27.90 13.25
C LEU A 125 -17.54 -27.65 11.90
N ALA A 126 -17.49 -28.62 10.99
CA ALA A 126 -18.20 -28.59 9.71
C ALA A 126 -19.72 -28.59 9.93
N LYS A 127 -20.20 -29.48 10.80
CA LYS A 127 -21.61 -29.54 11.23
C LYS A 127 -22.06 -28.23 11.88
N TYR A 128 -21.26 -27.71 12.81
CA TYR A 128 -21.56 -26.44 13.47
C TYR A 128 -21.63 -25.26 12.48
N PHE A 129 -20.71 -25.23 11.50
CA PHE A 129 -20.70 -24.20 10.47
C PHE A 129 -21.98 -24.24 9.62
N GLU A 130 -22.38 -25.43 9.17
CA GLU A 130 -23.64 -25.62 8.43
C GLU A 130 -24.87 -25.25 9.28
N ASP A 131 -24.94 -25.72 10.53
CA ASP A 131 -26.09 -25.49 11.41
C ASP A 131 -26.26 -24.02 11.85
N ASN A 132 -25.21 -23.19 11.73
CA ASN A 132 -25.22 -21.79 12.18
C ASN A 132 -25.00 -20.79 11.03
N SER A 133 -25.01 -21.23 9.76
CA SER A 133 -24.81 -20.37 8.59
C SER A 133 -25.70 -20.77 7.40
N ASP A 134 -25.72 -19.93 6.37
CA ASP A 134 -26.42 -20.24 5.11
C ASP A 134 -25.54 -21.04 4.12
N TYR A 135 -24.39 -21.58 4.58
CA TYR A 135 -23.42 -22.27 3.75
C TYR A 135 -23.36 -23.77 4.04
N SER A 136 -23.19 -24.57 2.98
CA SER A 136 -23.14 -26.03 3.09
C SER A 136 -21.84 -26.55 3.68
N ILE A 137 -21.84 -27.81 4.11
CA ILE A 137 -20.65 -28.51 4.57
C ILE A 137 -19.52 -28.56 3.52
N GLU A 138 -19.85 -28.60 2.22
CA GLU A 138 -18.85 -28.57 1.15
C GLU A 138 -18.08 -27.26 1.12
N ASN A 139 -18.74 -26.13 1.42
CA ASN A 139 -18.06 -24.84 1.54
C ASN A 139 -17.02 -24.88 2.67
N PHE A 140 -17.37 -25.45 3.83
CA PHE A 140 -16.44 -25.62 4.94
C PHE A 140 -15.18 -26.40 4.51
N TYR A 141 -15.34 -27.54 3.84
CA TYR A 141 -14.20 -28.34 3.39
C TYR A 141 -13.37 -27.64 2.31
N GLY A 142 -14.01 -26.91 1.40
CA GLY A 142 -13.33 -26.07 0.41
C GLY A 142 -12.46 -24.99 1.08
N ILE A 143 -13.01 -24.28 2.06
CA ILE A 143 -12.31 -23.26 2.84
C ILE A 143 -11.18 -23.89 3.65
N LEU A 144 -11.43 -25.02 4.31
CA LEU A 144 -10.41 -25.72 5.08
C LEU A 144 -9.23 -26.12 4.20
N LYS A 145 -9.48 -26.67 3.00
CA LYS A 145 -8.43 -26.99 2.03
C LYS A 145 -7.64 -25.76 1.59
N PHE A 146 -8.32 -24.62 1.45
CA PHE A 146 -7.69 -23.36 1.07
C PHE A 146 -6.81 -22.76 2.19
N LEU A 147 -7.26 -22.85 3.45
CA LEU A 147 -6.60 -22.26 4.62
C LEU A 147 -5.63 -23.20 5.36
N ALA A 148 -5.63 -24.49 5.04
CA ALA A 148 -4.74 -25.46 5.66
C ALA A 148 -3.29 -25.24 5.22
N ILE A 149 -2.38 -25.11 6.18
CA ILE A 149 -0.95 -25.01 5.90
C ILE A 149 -0.39 -26.37 5.48
N ASP A 150 0.37 -26.37 4.41
CA ASP A 150 1.14 -27.53 3.98
C ASP A 150 2.49 -27.52 4.70
N LYS A 151 2.68 -28.47 5.63
CA LYS A 151 3.87 -28.56 6.50
C LYS A 151 5.15 -28.77 5.69
N GLU A 152 5.08 -29.47 4.57
CA GLU A 152 6.25 -29.80 3.74
C GLU A 152 6.73 -28.59 2.94
N ARG A 153 5.85 -27.60 2.72
CA ARG A 153 6.13 -26.41 1.91
C ARG A 153 6.38 -25.15 2.74
N ILE A 154 6.61 -25.28 4.05
CA ILE A 154 6.88 -24.14 4.94
C ILE A 154 8.32 -23.63 4.77
N SER A 155 9.28 -24.54 4.62
CA SER A 155 10.71 -24.24 4.50
C SER A 155 11.27 -24.70 3.17
N ALA A 156 12.18 -23.92 2.59
CA ALA A 156 13.05 -24.36 1.51
C ALA A 156 14.44 -24.62 2.12
N ASN A 157 14.93 -25.86 2.05
CA ASN A 157 16.24 -26.26 2.60
C ASN A 157 16.44 -25.90 4.09
N GLY A 158 15.41 -26.07 4.92
CA GLY A 158 15.46 -25.77 6.35
C GLY A 158 15.35 -24.28 6.70
N VAL A 159 15.22 -23.39 5.71
CA VAL A 159 15.04 -21.94 5.92
C VAL A 159 13.59 -21.56 5.65
N ILE A 160 12.98 -20.81 6.57
CA ILE A 160 11.65 -20.22 6.38
C ILE A 160 11.83 -18.85 5.72
N PRO A 161 11.44 -18.67 4.45
CA PRO A 161 11.61 -17.40 3.77
C PRO A 161 10.68 -16.33 4.36
N ILE A 162 11.28 -15.29 4.94
CA ILE A 162 10.58 -14.11 5.48
C ILE A 162 10.54 -12.93 4.48
N TRP A 163 11.33 -12.99 3.40
CA TRP A 163 11.58 -11.85 2.52
C TRP A 163 10.61 -11.70 1.33
N GLU A 164 9.82 -12.71 0.95
CA GLU A 164 8.88 -12.63 -0.19
C GLU A 164 7.42 -12.85 0.21
N LYS A 165 6.90 -12.04 1.15
CA LYS A 165 5.53 -12.19 1.69
C LYS A 165 4.47 -12.33 0.59
N LYS A 166 4.52 -11.52 -0.46
CA LYS A 166 3.51 -11.52 -1.55
C LYS A 166 3.60 -12.73 -2.47
N LYS A 167 4.78 -13.35 -2.63
CA LYS A 167 4.97 -14.49 -3.54
C LYS A 167 4.75 -15.85 -2.89
N ARG A 168 4.36 -15.88 -1.60
CA ARG A 168 4.17 -17.10 -0.83
C ARG A 168 2.77 -17.17 -0.24
N ASP A 169 1.99 -18.11 -0.75
CA ASP A 169 0.68 -18.49 -0.21
C ASP A 169 0.82 -19.42 1.01
N ASN A 170 1.78 -20.36 0.97
CA ASN A 170 1.98 -21.31 2.06
C ASN A 170 2.80 -20.73 3.22
N LYS A 171 2.13 -19.91 4.03
CA LYS A 171 2.64 -19.29 5.25
C LYS A 171 1.54 -19.22 6.29
N PHE A 172 1.92 -19.28 7.56
CA PHE A 172 0.94 -19.29 8.65
C PHE A 172 0.01 -18.07 8.67
N SER A 173 0.50 -16.90 8.25
CA SER A 173 -0.35 -15.69 8.19
C SER A 173 -1.39 -15.68 7.06
N ALA A 174 -1.35 -16.64 6.13
CA ALA A 174 -2.32 -16.75 5.03
C ALA A 174 -3.05 -18.10 5.02
N LYS A 175 -2.39 -19.15 5.52
CA LYS A 175 -2.92 -20.48 5.74
C LYS A 175 -2.74 -20.84 7.23
N PRO A 176 -3.62 -20.35 8.12
CA PRO A 176 -3.42 -20.42 9.57
C PRO A 176 -3.92 -21.72 10.22
N ILE A 177 -4.48 -22.65 9.44
CA ILE A 177 -5.05 -23.89 9.97
C ILE A 177 -4.04 -25.02 9.84
N VAL A 178 -3.79 -25.72 10.93
CA VAL A 178 -3.01 -26.97 10.95
C VAL A 178 -3.98 -28.14 11.03
N VAL A 179 -3.92 -29.02 10.03
CA VAL A 179 -4.67 -30.29 10.05
C VAL A 179 -3.83 -31.36 10.75
N SER A 180 -4.46 -32.10 11.66
CA SER A 180 -3.87 -33.24 12.37
C SER A 180 -4.90 -34.35 12.50
N TYR A 181 -4.80 -35.34 11.61
CA TYR A 181 -5.77 -36.43 11.47
C TYR A 181 -7.20 -35.88 11.30
N GLU A 182 -8.10 -36.20 12.23
CA GLU A 182 -9.50 -35.73 12.24
C GLU A 182 -9.69 -34.35 12.88
N ASN A 183 -8.61 -33.69 13.31
CA ASN A 183 -8.69 -32.42 14.02
C ASN A 183 -8.09 -31.28 13.20
N ILE A 184 -8.61 -30.07 13.45
CA ILE A 184 -7.97 -28.83 13.05
C ILE A 184 -7.53 -28.05 14.27
N ILE A 185 -6.37 -27.42 14.14
CA ILE A 185 -5.74 -26.56 15.14
C ILE A 185 -5.57 -25.18 14.53
N PHE A 186 -6.06 -24.15 15.20
CA PHE A 186 -5.98 -22.78 14.72
C PHE A 186 -5.95 -21.78 15.88
N SER A 187 -5.68 -20.51 15.56
CA SER A 187 -5.76 -19.40 16.51
C SER A 187 -6.85 -18.41 16.09
N PRO A 188 -7.87 -18.16 16.95
CA PRO A 188 -8.94 -17.20 16.64
C PRO A 188 -8.42 -15.81 16.25
N VAL A 189 -7.37 -15.33 16.94
CA VAL A 189 -6.73 -14.02 16.68
C VAL A 189 -6.12 -13.95 15.28
N ILE A 190 -5.54 -15.06 14.80
CA ILE A 190 -4.95 -15.11 13.46
C ILE A 190 -6.05 -15.18 12.39
N LEU A 191 -7.18 -15.84 12.67
CA LEU A 191 -8.34 -15.84 11.76
C LEU A 191 -8.96 -14.43 11.63
N ASP A 192 -9.13 -13.69 12.74
CA ASP A 192 -9.59 -12.29 12.72
C ASP A 192 -8.63 -11.41 11.90
N ARG A 193 -7.31 -11.57 12.11
CA ARG A 193 -6.32 -10.82 11.33
C ARG A 193 -6.39 -11.15 9.84
N LEU A 194 -6.54 -12.43 9.50
CA LEU A 194 -6.66 -12.87 8.11
C LEU A 194 -7.95 -12.35 7.46
N GLU A 195 -9.05 -12.28 8.21
CA GLU A 195 -10.30 -11.66 7.76
C GLU A 195 -10.05 -10.21 7.33
N LYS A 196 -9.41 -9.41 8.18
CA LYS A 196 -9.02 -8.02 7.90
C LYS A 196 -8.04 -7.89 6.73
N ASP A 197 -7.07 -8.79 6.64
CA ASP A 197 -6.14 -8.83 5.50
C ASP A 197 -6.88 -9.10 4.18
N TRP A 198 -7.98 -9.86 4.18
CA TRP A 198 -8.84 -10.03 3.01
C TRP A 198 -9.79 -8.85 2.80
N THR A 199 -10.46 -8.33 3.82
CA THR A 199 -11.47 -7.27 3.66
C THR A 199 -10.82 -5.90 3.47
N ASP A 200 -10.15 -5.40 4.52
CA ASP A 200 -9.49 -4.09 4.54
C ASP A 200 -8.31 -4.05 3.58
N GLY A 201 -7.58 -5.17 3.46
CA GLY A 201 -6.50 -5.31 2.48
C GLY A 201 -6.99 -5.08 1.06
N ILE A 202 -8.10 -5.74 0.65
CA ILE A 202 -8.68 -5.58 -0.68
C ILE A 202 -9.14 -4.14 -0.92
N LEU A 203 -9.78 -3.50 0.08
CA LEU A 203 -10.17 -2.09 -0.01
C LEU A 203 -8.95 -1.16 -0.22
N ASN A 204 -7.79 -1.55 0.30
CA ASN A 204 -6.50 -0.88 0.12
C ASN A 204 -5.69 -1.40 -1.09
N PHE A 205 -6.31 -2.19 -1.97
CA PHE A 205 -5.70 -2.76 -3.18
C PHE A 205 -4.55 -3.73 -2.92
N ILE A 206 -4.62 -4.49 -1.82
CA ILE A 206 -3.58 -5.42 -1.36
C ILE A 206 -4.21 -6.78 -1.11
N LEU A 207 -3.52 -7.84 -1.54
CA LEU A 207 -3.86 -9.22 -1.21
C LEU A 207 -2.93 -9.76 -0.13
N PRO A 208 -3.37 -10.77 0.65
CA PRO A 208 -2.48 -11.50 1.55
C PRO A 208 -1.28 -12.13 0.82
N TYR A 209 -1.48 -12.52 -0.45
CA TYR A 209 -0.46 -12.99 -1.39
C TYR A 209 -0.97 -12.89 -2.84
N ASP A 210 -0.05 -12.90 -3.79
CA ASP A 210 -0.29 -12.69 -5.23
C ASP A 210 -0.27 -14.01 -6.03
N ILE A 211 0.47 -15.02 -5.55
CA ILE A 211 0.64 -16.29 -6.26
C ILE A 211 -0.71 -17.04 -6.37
N GLY A 212 -1.09 -17.40 -7.59
CA GLY A 212 -2.36 -18.07 -7.87
C GLY A 212 -3.60 -17.17 -7.87
N MET A 213 -3.43 -15.84 -7.75
CA MET A 213 -4.53 -14.87 -7.64
C MET A 213 -4.62 -13.95 -8.86
N GLN A 214 -4.26 -14.44 -10.06
CA GLN A 214 -4.09 -13.59 -11.24
C GLN A 214 -5.38 -12.86 -11.65
N ASN A 215 -6.54 -13.53 -11.61
CA ASN A 215 -7.80 -12.87 -11.98
C ASN A 215 -8.16 -11.80 -10.96
N THR A 216 -8.01 -12.09 -9.68
CA THR A 216 -8.29 -11.16 -8.57
C THR A 216 -7.38 -9.93 -8.63
N LEU A 217 -6.08 -10.14 -8.85
CA LEU A 217 -5.09 -9.06 -8.99
C LEU A 217 -5.41 -8.13 -10.16
N ASN A 218 -5.87 -8.68 -11.29
CA ASN A 218 -6.25 -7.88 -12.44
C ASN A 218 -7.42 -6.94 -12.10
N VAL A 219 -8.44 -7.43 -11.38
CA VAL A 219 -9.56 -6.60 -10.94
C VAL A 219 -9.09 -5.52 -9.95
N ILE A 220 -8.27 -5.88 -8.96
CA ILE A 220 -7.70 -4.93 -7.99
C ILE A 220 -6.87 -3.84 -8.68
N ASN A 221 -6.03 -4.20 -9.65
CA ASN A 221 -5.22 -3.25 -10.39
C ASN A 221 -6.08 -2.28 -11.21
N ASN A 222 -7.15 -2.78 -11.83
CA ASN A 222 -8.09 -1.92 -12.57
C ASN A 222 -8.87 -0.98 -11.64
N TRP A 223 -9.26 -1.46 -10.46
CA TRP A 223 -9.91 -0.64 -9.44
C TRP A 223 -8.97 0.45 -8.91
N LYS A 224 -7.70 0.13 -8.67
CA LYS A 224 -6.68 1.13 -8.30
C LYS A 224 -6.48 2.19 -9.40
N LYS A 225 -6.41 1.77 -10.68
CA LYS A 225 -6.26 2.68 -11.82
C LYS A 225 -7.40 3.69 -11.92
N PHE A 226 -8.62 3.29 -11.56
CA PHE A 226 -9.74 4.23 -11.47
C PHE A 226 -9.44 5.35 -10.47
N TYR A 227 -8.97 5.01 -9.27
CA TYR A 227 -8.63 6.00 -8.25
C TYR A 227 -7.38 6.81 -8.56
N GLU A 228 -6.41 6.26 -9.30
CA GLU A 228 -5.29 7.03 -9.85
C GLU A 228 -5.76 8.16 -10.76
N LYS A 229 -6.82 7.94 -11.56
CA LYS A 229 -7.43 8.97 -12.39
C LYS A 229 -8.33 9.92 -11.58
N GLN A 230 -9.09 9.38 -10.63
CA GLN A 230 -10.01 10.17 -9.81
C GLN A 230 -9.28 11.23 -8.99
N ILE A 231 -8.13 10.89 -8.39
CA ILE A 231 -7.37 11.87 -7.60
C ILE A 231 -6.86 13.04 -8.45
N VAL A 232 -6.52 12.80 -9.73
CA VAL A 232 -6.13 13.87 -10.67
C VAL A 232 -7.32 14.77 -10.99
N GLN A 233 -8.52 14.20 -11.20
CA GLN A 233 -9.73 15.01 -11.44
C GLN A 233 -10.10 15.84 -10.20
N ASN A 234 -10.07 15.23 -9.01
CA ASN A 234 -10.34 15.95 -7.77
C ASN A 234 -9.34 17.09 -7.52
N LEU A 235 -8.08 16.91 -7.93
CA LEU A 235 -7.07 17.97 -7.85
C LEU A 235 -7.39 19.10 -8.83
N ARG A 236 -7.79 18.76 -10.06
CA ARG A 236 -8.23 19.75 -11.06
C ARG A 236 -9.42 20.57 -10.58
N GLU A 237 -10.37 19.96 -9.88
CA GLU A 237 -11.56 20.63 -9.31
C GLU A 237 -11.19 21.69 -8.25
N LEU A 238 -9.98 21.67 -7.69
CA LEU A 238 -9.50 22.76 -6.83
C LEU A 238 -9.20 24.05 -7.61
N PHE A 239 -9.08 23.98 -8.95
CA PHE A 239 -8.70 25.08 -9.83
C PHE A 239 -9.87 25.52 -10.72
N GLU A 240 -10.98 25.93 -10.09
CA GLU A 240 -12.20 26.38 -10.76
C GLU A 240 -12.33 27.91 -10.87
N GLY A 241 -13.43 28.39 -11.48
CA GLY A 241 -13.81 29.81 -11.45
C GLY A 241 -13.22 30.69 -12.57
N GLY A 242 -12.77 30.11 -13.68
CA GLY A 242 -12.28 30.85 -14.87
C GLY A 242 -10.94 31.56 -14.71
N ARG A 243 -10.35 31.55 -13.50
CA ARG A 243 -8.99 32.06 -13.22
C ARG A 243 -7.91 31.17 -13.81
N TYR A 244 -8.13 29.86 -13.77
CA TYR A 244 -7.11 28.86 -14.10
C TYR A 244 -7.39 28.23 -15.46
N VAL A 245 -6.33 27.94 -16.20
CA VAL A 245 -6.36 27.04 -17.37
C VAL A 245 -5.71 25.73 -16.96
N THR A 246 -6.40 24.60 -17.18
CA THR A 246 -5.95 23.28 -16.73
C THR A 246 -5.80 22.31 -17.90
N TYR A 247 -4.72 21.52 -17.90
CA TYR A 247 -4.49 20.43 -18.86
C TYR A 247 -4.19 19.13 -18.12
N VAL A 248 -4.94 18.07 -18.42
CA VAL A 248 -4.84 16.76 -17.76
C VAL A 248 -4.16 15.76 -18.69
N GLU A 249 -3.28 14.91 -18.14
CA GLU A 249 -2.56 13.85 -18.89
C GLU A 249 -1.91 14.40 -20.17
N GLN A 250 -1.22 15.54 -20.03
CA GLN A 250 -0.79 16.35 -21.17
C GLN A 250 0.70 16.17 -21.45
N GLU A 251 1.04 15.70 -22.65
CA GLU A 251 2.42 15.72 -23.15
C GLU A 251 2.80 17.12 -23.63
N LEU A 252 4.03 17.55 -23.35
CA LEU A 252 4.47 18.92 -23.63
C LEU A 252 4.45 19.26 -25.13
N TYR A 253 4.87 18.34 -26.01
CA TYR A 253 4.85 18.57 -27.47
C TYR A 253 3.44 18.71 -28.06
N LYS A 254 2.41 18.27 -27.32
CA LYS A 254 1.00 18.47 -27.69
C LYS A 254 0.46 19.80 -27.13
N LEU A 255 0.97 20.24 -25.98
CA LEU A 255 0.60 21.53 -25.38
C LEU A 255 1.22 22.68 -26.16
N ASP A 256 2.54 22.63 -26.34
CA ASP A 256 3.31 23.55 -27.17
C ASP A 256 3.73 22.82 -28.46
N THR A 257 2.92 23.00 -29.49
CA THR A 257 3.17 22.43 -30.82
C THR A 257 4.25 23.17 -31.61
N LYS A 258 4.68 24.37 -31.16
CA LYS A 258 5.69 25.21 -31.83
C LYS A 258 7.10 24.99 -31.26
N GLY A 259 7.21 24.50 -30.03
CA GLY A 259 8.47 24.38 -29.29
C GLY A 259 9.37 23.18 -29.64
N ASN A 260 8.96 22.30 -30.57
CA ASN A 260 9.72 21.12 -31.01
C ASN A 260 10.26 20.27 -29.83
N HIS A 261 9.41 19.99 -28.85
CA HIS A 261 9.80 19.29 -27.63
C HIS A 261 10.09 17.80 -27.85
N PRO A 262 10.95 17.19 -27.01
CA PRO A 262 11.20 15.75 -27.02
C PRO A 262 9.91 14.95 -26.81
N ARG A 263 9.74 13.87 -27.57
CA ARG A 263 8.58 12.97 -27.46
C ARG A 263 8.72 11.96 -26.33
N ASP A 264 9.92 11.74 -25.83
CA ASP A 264 10.26 10.80 -24.76
C ASP A 264 10.29 11.45 -23.37
N LEU A 265 9.92 12.73 -23.26
CA LEU A 265 9.89 13.47 -21.99
C LEU A 265 8.83 12.92 -21.02
N GLY A 266 7.70 12.43 -21.56
CA GLY A 266 6.53 11.99 -20.81
C GLY A 266 5.43 13.05 -20.72
N ASP A 267 4.28 12.63 -20.20
CA ASP A 267 3.12 13.47 -19.90
C ASP A 267 3.25 14.16 -18.55
N TYR A 268 2.40 15.14 -18.26
CA TYR A 268 2.20 15.68 -16.91
C TYR A 268 0.80 15.28 -16.47
N ASP A 269 0.66 14.79 -15.24
CA ASP A 269 -0.65 14.33 -14.74
C ASP A 269 -1.65 15.51 -14.72
N LEU A 270 -1.19 16.70 -14.27
CA LEU A 270 -1.93 17.96 -14.38
C LEU A 270 -0.97 19.15 -14.57
N ILE A 271 -1.30 20.05 -15.50
CA ILE A 271 -0.68 21.38 -15.66
C ILE A 271 -1.75 22.42 -15.35
N VAL A 272 -1.43 23.39 -14.50
CA VAL A 272 -2.31 24.50 -14.14
C VAL A 272 -1.62 25.81 -14.46
N ILE A 273 -2.30 26.71 -15.14
CA ILE A 273 -1.82 28.06 -15.42
C ILE A 273 -2.72 29.05 -14.71
N ASP A 274 -2.13 29.84 -13.81
CA ASP A 274 -2.76 30.98 -13.16
C ASP A 274 -2.33 32.27 -13.86
N ASN A 275 -3.21 32.80 -14.71
CA ASN A 275 -2.94 34.04 -15.44
C ASN A 275 -2.90 35.29 -14.55
N LYS A 276 -3.48 35.22 -13.34
CA LYS A 276 -3.52 36.34 -12.39
C LYS A 276 -2.21 36.45 -11.62
N LEU A 277 -1.70 35.32 -11.13
CA LEU A 277 -0.41 35.28 -10.42
C LEU A 277 0.79 35.14 -11.36
N LYS A 278 0.55 34.85 -12.65
CA LYS A 278 1.58 34.50 -13.62
C LYS A 278 2.41 33.32 -13.12
N GLU A 279 1.70 32.23 -12.84
CA GLU A 279 2.29 31.00 -12.31
C GLU A 279 1.84 29.79 -13.13
N VAL A 280 2.78 28.91 -13.44
CA VAL A 280 2.52 27.58 -13.98
C VAL A 280 2.81 26.58 -12.86
N SER A 281 1.84 25.71 -12.55
CA SER A 281 2.00 24.62 -11.60
C SER A 281 1.99 23.29 -12.34
N LEU A 282 3.02 22.46 -12.11
CA LEU A 282 3.13 21.12 -12.65
C LEU A 282 2.87 20.09 -11.56
N PHE A 283 2.04 19.10 -11.86
CA PHE A 283 1.72 18.02 -10.92
C PHE A 283 2.07 16.67 -11.50
N GLU A 284 2.77 15.88 -10.69
CA GLU A 284 2.83 14.43 -10.80
C GLU A 284 2.02 13.85 -9.64
N VAL A 285 0.96 13.11 -9.95
CA VAL A 285 0.02 12.58 -8.97
C VAL A 285 0.19 11.08 -8.83
N LYS A 286 0.28 10.59 -7.60
CA LYS A 286 0.44 9.16 -7.33
C LYS A 286 -0.50 8.65 -6.24
N TYR A 287 -1.36 7.73 -6.63
CA TYR A 287 -2.15 6.94 -5.70
C TYR A 287 -1.34 5.72 -5.22
N MET A 288 -0.89 5.76 -3.97
CA MET A 288 -0.07 4.77 -3.29
C MET A 288 -0.94 3.78 -2.50
N ARG A 289 -0.47 2.52 -2.44
CA ARG A 289 -1.08 1.47 -1.60
C ARG A 289 -0.66 1.68 -0.15
N LEU A 290 -1.35 1.04 0.78
CA LEU A 290 -0.88 0.95 2.16
C LEU A 290 0.37 0.06 2.23
N SER A 291 1.45 0.58 2.81
CA SER A 291 2.60 -0.24 3.16
C SER A 291 2.27 -1.07 4.41
N GLN A 292 2.34 -2.40 4.31
CA GLN A 292 2.02 -3.30 5.43
C GLN A 292 3.23 -3.61 6.31
N THR A 293 4.45 -3.37 5.80
CA THR A 293 5.71 -3.67 6.48
C THR A 293 6.71 -2.56 6.23
N MET A 294 7.72 -2.44 7.09
CA MET A 294 8.86 -1.54 6.83
C MET A 294 9.55 -1.85 5.52
N LYS A 295 9.63 -3.13 5.14
CA LYS A 295 10.17 -3.54 3.85
C LYS A 295 9.34 -3.01 2.67
N ASP A 296 8.00 -3.05 2.77
CA ASP A 296 7.13 -2.45 1.74
C ASP A 296 7.37 -0.93 1.67
N SER A 297 7.47 -0.26 2.81
CA SER A 297 7.69 1.20 2.88
C SER A 297 9.05 1.62 2.28
N MET A 298 10.12 0.86 2.57
CA MET A 298 11.42 1.06 1.95
C MET A 298 11.41 0.74 0.44
N GLY A 299 10.65 -0.28 0.05
CA GLY A 299 10.38 -0.58 -1.36
C GLY A 299 9.69 0.58 -2.07
N ASP A 300 8.70 1.20 -1.45
CA ASP A 300 8.03 2.39 -1.96
C ASP A 300 9.03 3.56 -2.07
N GLN A 301 9.87 3.83 -1.07
CA GLN A 301 10.90 4.86 -1.17
C GLN A 301 11.82 4.63 -2.38
N LYS A 302 12.19 3.38 -2.65
CA LYS A 302 13.01 3.01 -3.81
C LYS A 302 12.29 3.23 -5.13
N ASP A 303 11.04 2.80 -5.23
CA ASP A 303 10.27 2.86 -6.48
C ASP A 303 9.81 4.27 -6.81
N TYR A 304 9.62 5.13 -5.80
CA TYR A 304 9.13 6.48 -5.97
C TYR A 304 10.24 7.53 -5.99
N PHE A 305 11.31 7.39 -5.21
CA PHE A 305 12.26 8.50 -5.01
C PHE A 305 13.70 8.21 -5.44
N PHE A 306 14.34 7.13 -4.99
CA PHE A 306 15.80 6.99 -5.16
C PHE A 306 16.28 5.87 -6.10
N GLY A 307 15.42 4.91 -6.46
CA GLY A 307 15.79 3.83 -7.38
C GLY A 307 16.09 4.34 -8.79
N LYS A 308 16.90 3.59 -9.57
CA LYS A 308 17.28 3.99 -10.95
C LYS A 308 16.11 4.31 -11.89
N LYS A 309 14.93 3.72 -11.63
CA LYS A 309 13.70 3.92 -12.41
C LYS A 309 12.62 4.70 -11.61
N ALA A 310 13.02 5.37 -10.55
CA ALA A 310 12.12 6.05 -9.63
C ALA A 310 11.26 7.10 -10.34
N LYS A 311 9.98 7.18 -9.95
CA LYS A 311 9.01 8.09 -10.56
C LYS A 311 9.38 9.56 -10.32
N GLY A 312 9.84 9.90 -9.12
CA GLY A 312 10.33 11.23 -8.76
C GLY A 312 11.51 11.68 -9.61
N LEU A 313 12.47 10.78 -9.93
CA LEU A 313 13.59 11.12 -10.84
C LEU A 313 13.12 11.40 -12.27
N LYS A 314 12.08 10.70 -12.75
CA LYS A 314 11.47 11.00 -14.06
C LYS A 314 10.73 12.33 -14.04
N PHE A 315 10.01 12.63 -12.96
CA PHE A 315 9.37 13.93 -12.80
C PHE A 315 10.38 15.08 -12.67
N LYS A 316 11.48 14.88 -11.95
CA LYS A 316 12.58 15.85 -11.84
C LYS A 316 13.08 16.29 -13.21
N ARG A 317 13.34 15.34 -14.11
CA ARG A 317 13.76 15.63 -15.50
C ARG A 317 12.73 16.46 -16.26
N ARG A 318 11.44 16.19 -16.06
CA ARG A 318 10.33 16.94 -16.67
C ARG A 318 10.29 18.37 -16.12
N VAL A 319 10.34 18.54 -14.80
CA VAL A 319 10.36 19.85 -14.13
C VAL A 319 11.55 20.70 -14.57
N GLU A 320 12.78 20.16 -14.51
CA GLU A 320 14.00 20.89 -14.92
C GLU A 320 13.96 21.27 -16.40
N TYR A 321 13.41 20.41 -17.27
CA TYR A 321 13.22 20.74 -18.68
C TYR A 321 12.19 21.87 -18.85
N PHE A 322 11.04 21.78 -18.18
CA PHE A 322 9.99 22.79 -18.28
C PHE A 322 10.51 24.15 -17.78
N GLU A 323 11.18 24.18 -16.63
CA GLU A 323 11.77 25.38 -16.04
C GLU A 323 12.74 26.06 -16.99
N LYS A 324 13.68 25.29 -17.57
CA LYS A 324 14.66 25.81 -18.54
C LYS A 324 14.01 26.42 -19.79
N ASN A 325 12.82 25.94 -20.17
CA ASN A 325 12.11 26.37 -21.37
C ASN A 325 10.84 27.18 -21.08
N LEU A 326 10.65 27.63 -19.83
CA LEU A 326 9.39 28.22 -19.36
C LEU A 326 8.94 29.40 -20.23
N ASP A 327 9.83 30.37 -20.43
CA ASP A 327 9.54 31.56 -21.25
C ASP A 327 9.17 31.19 -22.69
N VAL A 328 9.86 30.21 -23.28
CA VAL A 328 9.60 29.76 -24.66
C VAL A 328 8.24 29.09 -24.75
N ILE A 329 7.95 28.18 -23.81
CA ILE A 329 6.68 27.46 -23.74
C ILE A 329 5.54 28.47 -23.59
N CYS A 330 5.59 29.33 -22.57
CA CYS A 330 4.58 30.35 -22.30
C CYS A 330 4.31 31.25 -23.51
N ASN A 331 5.37 31.73 -24.18
CA ASN A 331 5.21 32.54 -25.39
C ASN A 331 4.54 31.76 -26.54
N ASN A 332 4.93 30.50 -26.76
CA ASN A 332 4.39 29.69 -27.84
C ASN A 332 2.89 29.38 -27.67
N ILE A 333 2.44 29.24 -26.42
CA ILE A 333 1.02 29.05 -26.07
C ILE A 333 0.29 30.39 -25.83
N ASN A 334 0.89 31.52 -26.22
CA ASN A 334 0.33 32.88 -26.17
C ASN A 334 -0.03 33.37 -24.76
N LEU A 335 0.79 33.05 -23.76
CA LEU A 335 0.65 33.64 -22.43
C LEU A 335 1.42 34.95 -22.33
N ASP A 336 0.73 36.01 -21.89
CA ASP A 336 1.34 37.32 -21.74
C ASP A 336 2.11 37.48 -20.41
N GLY A 337 3.36 37.93 -20.49
CA GLY A 337 4.19 38.29 -19.34
C GLY A 337 5.13 37.18 -18.88
N LYS A 338 5.87 37.43 -17.79
CA LYS A 338 6.81 36.46 -17.21
C LYS A 338 6.09 35.57 -16.21
N TYR A 339 6.16 34.27 -16.43
CA TYR A 339 5.58 33.28 -15.53
C TYR A 339 6.65 32.71 -14.60
N THR A 340 6.21 32.26 -13.43
CA THR A 340 7.00 31.45 -12.50
C THR A 340 6.55 30.00 -12.54
N LEU A 341 7.40 29.07 -12.11
CA LEU A 341 7.09 27.65 -12.06
C LEU A 341 6.98 27.18 -10.61
N LYS A 342 5.91 26.45 -10.30
CA LYS A 342 5.81 25.59 -9.14
C LYS A 342 5.61 24.15 -9.57
N SER A 343 6.07 23.21 -8.76
CA SER A 343 6.00 21.79 -9.10
C SER A 343 5.75 20.95 -7.87
N TYR A 344 4.85 19.98 -8.01
CA TYR A 344 4.34 19.17 -6.92
C TYR A 344 4.33 17.70 -7.29
N PHE A 345 4.89 16.87 -6.43
CA PHE A 345 4.70 15.43 -6.44
C PHE A 345 3.62 15.09 -5.41
N LEU A 346 2.37 15.06 -5.89
CA LEU A 346 1.20 14.93 -5.06
C LEU A 346 0.85 13.46 -4.84
N THR A 347 0.54 13.07 -3.61
CA THR A 347 0.10 11.70 -3.31
C THR A 347 -1.17 11.65 -2.49
N ASN A 348 -1.83 10.48 -2.46
CA ASN A 348 -3.01 10.26 -1.61
C ASN A 348 -2.66 10.12 -0.11
N LYS A 349 -1.37 10.10 0.26
CA LYS A 349 -0.89 9.85 1.62
C LYS A 349 0.17 10.85 2.02
N ILE A 350 0.43 10.95 3.31
CA ILE A 350 1.51 11.80 3.81
C ILE A 350 2.80 10.98 3.75
N ILE A 351 3.61 11.29 2.74
CA ILE A 351 4.91 10.68 2.49
C ILE A 351 5.88 11.76 2.04
N LYS A 352 7.15 11.61 2.42
CA LYS A 352 8.25 12.47 1.99
C LYS A 352 9.39 11.60 1.47
N SER A 353 10.28 12.19 0.66
CA SER A 353 11.51 11.52 0.22
C SER A 353 12.53 11.58 1.33
N SER A 354 12.99 10.43 1.80
CA SER A 354 13.95 10.37 2.92
C SER A 354 15.42 10.50 2.48
N PHE A 355 15.72 10.31 1.19
CA PHE A 355 17.09 10.12 0.70
C PHE A 355 17.51 11.04 -0.44
N VAL A 356 16.55 11.70 -1.10
CA VAL A 356 16.80 12.53 -2.27
C VAL A 356 16.03 13.84 -2.14
N GLU A 357 16.73 14.95 -2.32
CA GLU A 357 16.12 16.27 -2.45
C GLU A 357 15.71 16.52 -3.91
N PHE A 358 14.51 17.06 -4.08
CA PHE A 358 13.89 17.31 -5.37
C PHE A 358 13.61 18.80 -5.56
N PRO A 359 13.61 19.31 -6.81
CA PRO A 359 13.25 20.69 -7.12
C PRO A 359 11.73 20.94 -7.08
N PHE A 360 10.97 20.01 -6.49
CA PHE A 360 9.51 20.06 -6.38
C PHE A 360 9.10 19.64 -4.98
N GLU A 361 7.94 20.11 -4.55
CA GLU A 361 7.41 19.78 -3.24
C GLU A 361 6.73 18.39 -3.27
N ILE A 362 7.02 17.56 -2.27
CA ILE A 362 6.31 16.28 -2.08
C ILE A 362 5.23 16.51 -1.04
N ILE A 363 3.97 16.41 -1.46
CA ILE A 363 2.81 16.85 -0.67
C ILE A 363 1.66 15.86 -0.81
N SER A 364 0.87 15.65 0.25
CA SER A 364 -0.38 14.91 0.13
C SER A 364 -1.49 15.78 -0.47
N PHE A 365 -2.55 15.15 -0.97
CA PHE A 365 -3.70 15.86 -1.51
C PHE A 365 -4.30 16.86 -0.52
N ASN A 366 -4.50 16.45 0.73
CA ASN A 366 -5.13 17.30 1.74
C ASN A 366 -4.17 18.40 2.23
N GLU A 367 -2.86 18.11 2.38
CA GLU A 367 -1.86 19.15 2.62
C GLU A 367 -1.92 20.24 1.54
N PHE A 368 -2.05 19.86 0.26
CA PHE A 368 -2.14 20.81 -0.85
C PHE A 368 -3.44 21.62 -0.84
N LYS A 369 -4.57 20.96 -0.52
CA LYS A 369 -5.90 21.59 -0.52
C LYS A 369 -6.04 22.67 0.56
N ASP A 370 -5.41 22.46 1.71
CA ASP A 370 -5.55 23.32 2.89
C ASP A 370 -4.47 24.42 2.98
N ASN A 371 -3.49 24.40 2.07
CA ASN A 371 -2.48 25.46 1.87
C ASN A 371 -2.95 26.44 0.79
#